data_AF-A0A6P0XSL5-F1
#
_entry.id   AF-A0A6P0XSL5-F1
#
_cell.length_a   1.000
_cell.length_b   1.000
_cell.length_c   1.000
_cell.angle_alpha   90.00
_cell.angle_beta   90.00
_cell.angle_gamma   90.00
#
_symmetry.space_group_name_H-M   'P 1'
#
loop_
_entity.id
_entity.type
_entity.pdbx_description
1 polymer ?
#
loop_
_entity_poly.entity_id
_entity_poly.type
_entity_poly.pdbx_seq_one_letter_code
_entity_poly.pdbx_strand_id
1 'polypeptide(L)'
;MAIEILSPINKNAGEGRIQYEKKRQHILSSYTNFVEIDLLRQGNSMITLNQNIERDYCILVSPSNQHPQASLYAFKIQDMIPVFTEKLRFKASSLKEKKAVKGWRGNLAISN
;
A
#
# COMPACT_ATOMS: atom_id res chain seq x y z
N MET A 1 4.66 -2.36 2.55
CA MET A 1 3.56 -2.04 1.60
C MET A 1 2.27 -2.04 2.39
N ALA A 2 1.33 -1.16 2.04
CA ALA A 2 -0.01 -1.12 2.62
C ALA A 2 -1.06 -1.10 1.49
N ILE A 3 -2.11 -1.89 1.65
CA ILE A 3 -3.29 -1.89 0.78
C ILE A 3 -4.48 -1.62 1.69
N GLU A 4 -5.19 -0.53 1.43
CA GLU A 4 -6.35 -0.11 2.21
C GLU A 4 -7.60 -0.15 1.34
N ILE A 5 -8.69 -0.66 1.91
CA ILE A 5 -10.02 -0.60 1.32
C ILE A 5 -10.83 0.40 2.14
N LEU A 6 -11.39 1.39 1.48
CA LEU A 6 -12.13 2.44 2.16
C LEU A 6 -13.47 1.92 2.68
N SER A 7 -13.74 2.17 3.96
CA SER A 7 -15.03 1.87 4.60
C SER A 7 -15.93 3.11 4.62
N PRO A 8 -17.27 2.96 4.73
CA PRO A 8 -18.17 4.11 4.88
C PRO A 8 -17.82 5.02 6.06
N ILE A 9 -17.32 4.43 7.16
CA ILE A 9 -16.90 5.15 8.37
C ILE A 9 -15.63 5.98 8.11
N ASN A 10 -14.72 5.48 7.29
CA ASN A 10 -13.48 6.19 6.95
C ASN A 10 -13.67 7.25 5.86
N LYS A 11 -14.70 7.11 5.02
CA LYS A 11 -15.01 8.04 3.93
C LYS A 11 -15.80 9.26 4.39
N ASN A 12 -16.76 9.08 5.29
CA ASN A 12 -17.63 10.17 5.72
C ASN A 12 -17.00 11.00 6.84
N ALA A 13 -17.44 12.25 6.98
CA ALA A 13 -16.95 13.12 8.05
C ALA A 13 -17.19 12.50 9.44
N GLY A 14 -16.21 12.66 10.34
CA GLY A 14 -16.27 12.13 11.69
C GLY A 14 -14.95 11.52 12.14
N GLU A 15 -14.95 10.93 13.33
CA GLU A 15 -13.75 10.40 13.98
C GLU A 15 -13.06 9.30 13.15
N GLY A 16 -13.84 8.42 12.50
CA GLY A 16 -13.30 7.36 11.64
C GLY A 16 -12.46 7.90 10.49
N ARG A 17 -12.93 8.95 9.81
CA ARG A 17 -12.17 9.62 8.76
C ARG A 17 -10.92 10.30 9.31
N ILE A 18 -11.00 10.99 10.45
CA ILE A 18 -9.83 11.65 11.06
C ILE A 18 -8.75 10.62 11.38
N GLN A 19 -9.12 9.48 11.97
CA GLN A 19 -8.18 8.40 12.28
C GLN A 19 -7.58 7.80 11.01
N TYR A 20 -8.41 7.58 9.99
CA TYR A 20 -7.96 7.06 8.71
C TYR A 20 -7.01 8.04 7.99
N GLU A 21 -7.29 9.34 7.97
CA GLU A 21 -6.42 10.37 7.38
C GLU A 21 -5.07 10.43 8.09
N LYS A 22 -5.03 10.34 9.43
CA LYS A 22 -3.77 10.25 10.21
C LYS A 22 -2.96 9.02 9.81
N LYS A 23 -3.59 7.84 9.73
CA LYS A 23 -2.95 6.59 9.28
C LYS A 23 -2.42 6.74 7.84
N ARG A 24 -3.25 7.27 6.94
CA ARG A 24 -2.93 7.51 5.53
C ARG A 24 -1.73 8.44 5.38
N GLN A 25 -1.70 9.55 6.11
CA GLN A 25 -0.57 10.50 6.11
C GLN A 25 0.70 9.86 6.66
N HIS A 26 0.62 9.03 7.71
CA HIS A 26 1.76 8.31 8.25
C HIS A 26 2.36 7.32 7.24
N ILE A 27 1.52 6.64 6.46
CA ILE A 27 1.98 5.75 5.39
C ILE A 27 2.66 6.54 4.27
N LEU A 28 1.99 7.61 3.79
CA LEU A 28 2.48 8.45 2.69
C LEU A 28 3.72 9.28 3.04
N SER A 29 4.03 9.48 4.32
CA SER A 29 5.27 10.11 4.77
C SER A 29 6.43 9.13 4.95
N SER A 30 6.20 7.85 4.68
CA SER A 30 7.21 6.78 4.79
C SER A 30 7.60 6.22 3.41
N TYR A 31 8.69 5.46 3.33
CA TYR A 31 9.08 4.73 2.10
C TYR A 31 8.21 3.46 1.87
N THR A 32 6.90 3.58 2.00
CA THR A 32 5.94 2.49 1.87
C THR A 32 5.11 2.65 0.60
N ASN A 33 5.08 1.62 -0.27
CA ASN A 33 4.10 1.61 -1.36
C ASN A 33 2.69 1.55 -0.76
N PHE A 34 1.81 2.39 -1.27
CA PHE A 34 0.45 2.53 -0.79
C PHE A 34 -0.54 2.32 -1.94
N VAL A 35 -1.56 1.49 -1.71
CA VAL A 35 -2.71 1.33 -2.60
C VAL A 35 -3.97 1.56 -1.78
N GLU A 36 -4.82 2.49 -2.21
CA GLU A 36 -6.12 2.78 -1.59
C GLU A 36 -7.22 2.51 -2.60
N ILE A 37 -8.18 1.66 -2.23
CA ILE A 37 -9.29 1.24 -3.08
C ILE A 37 -10.58 1.83 -2.50
N ASP A 38 -11.25 2.68 -3.27
CA ASP A 38 -12.53 3.28 -2.93
C ASP A 38 -13.61 2.76 -3.88
N LEU A 39 -14.45 1.87 -3.37
CA LEU A 39 -15.61 1.30 -4.07
C LEU A 39 -16.94 1.88 -3.59
N LEU A 40 -16.91 3.01 -2.87
CA LEU A 40 -18.10 3.60 -2.28
C LEU A 40 -18.64 4.71 -3.20
N ARG A 41 -19.87 4.58 -3.69
CA ARG A 41 -20.47 5.58 -4.60
C ARG A 41 -20.87 6.89 -3.91
N GLN A 42 -20.97 6.89 -2.58
CA GLN A 42 -21.40 8.04 -1.79
C GLN A 42 -20.37 8.40 -0.74
N GLY A 43 -20.52 9.59 -0.17
CA GLY A 43 -19.63 10.14 0.85
C GLY A 43 -18.56 11.06 0.27
N ASN A 44 -17.84 11.74 1.16
CA ASN A 44 -16.88 12.76 0.79
C ASN A 44 -15.61 12.12 0.21
N SER A 45 -15.17 12.56 -0.97
CA SER A 45 -13.93 12.06 -1.58
C SER A 45 -12.74 12.19 -0.62
N MET A 46 -11.88 11.16 -0.57
CA MET A 46 -10.57 11.22 0.12
C MET A 46 -9.51 11.95 -0.72
N ILE A 47 -9.83 12.22 -1.99
CA ILE A 47 -8.91 12.77 -2.98
C ILE A 47 -9.40 14.17 -3.37
N THR A 48 -8.56 15.16 -3.11
CA THR A 48 -8.71 16.52 -3.64
C THR A 48 -8.07 16.56 -5.02
N LEU A 49 -8.87 16.83 -6.05
CA LEU A 49 -8.40 16.99 -7.43
C LEU A 49 -8.58 18.44 -7.87
N ASN A 50 -7.66 18.93 -8.69
CA ASN A 50 -7.77 20.26 -9.31
C ASN A 50 -8.89 20.33 -10.36
N GLN A 51 -9.37 19.17 -10.82
CA GLN A 51 -10.42 19.03 -11.83
C GLN A 51 -11.42 17.98 -11.34
N ASN A 52 -12.70 18.18 -11.66
CA ASN A 52 -13.72 17.21 -11.32
C ASN A 52 -13.66 16.02 -12.29
N ILE A 53 -13.27 14.85 -11.79
CA ILE A 53 -13.30 13.59 -12.55
C ILE A 53 -14.55 12.83 -12.12
N GLU A 54 -15.48 12.66 -13.05
CA GLU A 54 -16.66 11.81 -12.85
C GLU A 54 -16.24 10.34 -12.70
N ARG A 55 -16.62 9.70 -11.60
CA ARG A 55 -16.25 8.33 -11.27
C ARG A 55 -17.19 7.74 -10.21
N ASP A 56 -17.44 6.44 -10.31
CA ASP A 56 -18.11 5.69 -9.24
C ASP A 56 -17.09 5.17 -8.24
N TYR A 57 -15.95 4.69 -8.76
CA TYR A 57 -14.90 4.01 -8.02
C TYR A 57 -13.53 4.59 -8.37
N CYS A 58 -12.57 4.39 -7.48
CA CYS A 58 -11.19 4.63 -7.83
C CYS A 58 -10.19 3.77 -7.06
N ILE A 59 -9.03 3.57 -7.69
CA ILE A 59 -7.84 3.00 -7.07
C ILE A 59 -6.75 4.07 -7.13
N LEU A 60 -6.21 4.43 -5.97
CA LEU A 60 -5.05 5.30 -5.86
C LEU A 60 -3.82 4.44 -5.63
N VAL A 61 -2.82 4.55 -6.49
CA VAL A 61 -1.54 3.85 -6.35
C VAL A 61 -0.45 4.87 -6.11
N SER A 62 0.26 4.76 -5.00
CA SER A 62 1.38 5.63 -4.63
C SER A 62 2.64 4.80 -4.37
N PRO A 63 3.47 4.60 -5.41
CA PRO A 63 4.76 3.93 -5.27
C PRO A 63 5.69 4.73 -4.34
N SER A 64 6.42 4.05 -3.46
CA SER A 64 7.23 4.72 -2.43
C SER A 64 8.35 5.61 -3.00
N ASN A 65 8.77 5.38 -4.24
CA ASN A 65 9.81 6.14 -4.94
C ASN A 65 9.26 7.36 -5.70
N GLN A 66 7.94 7.55 -5.71
CA GLN A 66 7.28 8.64 -6.41
C GLN A 66 6.61 9.63 -5.46
N HIS A 67 6.64 9.37 -4.15
CA HIS A 67 6.05 10.25 -3.14
C HIS A 67 6.54 11.70 -3.28
N PRO A 68 5.65 12.70 -3.18
CA PRO A 68 4.23 12.61 -2.80
C PRO A 68 3.25 12.31 -3.95
N GLN A 69 3.75 11.98 -5.15
CA GLN A 69 2.90 11.68 -6.31
C GLN A 69 2.20 10.33 -6.17
N ALA A 70 1.03 10.23 -6.79
CA ALA A 70 0.24 9.03 -6.88
C ALA A 70 -0.55 9.01 -8.19
N SER A 71 -0.76 7.82 -8.75
CA SER A 71 -1.62 7.62 -9.89
C SER A 71 -3.04 7.32 -9.45
N LEU A 72 -4.00 7.93 -10.14
CA LEU A 72 -5.42 7.71 -9.90
C LEU A 72 -6.04 6.95 -11.05
N TYR A 73 -6.56 5.75 -10.75
CA TYR A 73 -7.34 4.93 -11.66
C TYR A 73 -8.82 5.09 -11.32
N ALA A 74 -9.49 6.02 -11.99
CA ALA A 74 -10.92 6.27 -11.85
C ALA A 74 -11.72 5.44 -12.85
N PHE A 75 -12.85 4.85 -12.43
CA PHE A 75 -13.69 4.02 -13.29
C PHE A 75 -15.16 4.02 -12.83
N LYS A 76 -16.07 3.71 -13.75
CA LYS A 76 -17.51 3.58 -13.51
C LYS A 76 -17.86 2.14 -13.14
N ILE A 77 -19.06 1.93 -12.60
CA ILE A 77 -19.54 0.60 -12.19
C ILE A 77 -19.64 -0.42 -13.33
N GLN A 78 -19.84 0.05 -14.56
CA GLN A 78 -19.96 -0.78 -15.75
C GLN A 78 -18.58 -1.14 -16.33
N ASP A 79 -17.53 -0.44 -15.92
CA ASP A 79 -16.19 -0.66 -16.41
C ASP A 79 -15.56 -1.86 -15.71
N MET A 80 -14.65 -2.55 -16.41
CA MET A 80 -13.75 -3.49 -15.76
C MET A 80 -12.87 -2.76 -14.76
N ILE A 81 -12.54 -3.43 -13.64
CA ILE A 81 -11.56 -2.89 -12.70
C ILE A 81 -10.23 -2.69 -13.45
N PRO A 82 -9.65 -1.48 -13.43
CA PRO A 82 -8.45 -1.17 -14.19
C PRO A 82 -7.25 -1.98 -13.69
N VAL A 83 -6.47 -2.50 -14.64
CA VAL A 83 -5.17 -3.11 -14.36
C VAL A 83 -4.12 -2.00 -14.34
N PHE A 84 -3.38 -1.89 -13.25
CA PHE A 84 -2.25 -0.96 -13.12
C PHE A 84 -0.93 -1.73 -13.14
N THR A 85 0.07 -1.17 -13.82
CA THR A 85 1.37 -1.83 -14.07
C THR A 85 2.53 -1.14 -13.36
N GLU A 86 2.26 -0.23 -12.44
CA GLU A 86 3.33 0.48 -11.73
C GLU A 86 4.21 -0.50 -10.95
N LYS A 87 5.52 -0.34 -11.11
CA LYS A 87 6.49 -1.14 -10.38
C LYS A 87 6.53 -0.70 -8.92
N LEU A 88 5.94 -1.50 -8.04
CA LEU A 88 6.05 -1.29 -6.60
C LEU A 88 7.44 -1.73 -6.12
N ARG A 89 8.13 -0.86 -5.40
CA ARG A 89 9.48 -1.18 -4.90
C ARG A 89 9.38 -2.13 -3.71
N PHE A 90 9.93 -3.33 -3.81
CA PHE A 90 10.18 -4.18 -2.66
C PHE A 90 11.61 -3.96 -2.18
N LYS A 91 11.79 -3.44 -0.96
CA LYS A 91 13.09 -3.54 -0.29
C LYS A 91 13.06 -4.86 0.48
N ALA A 92 13.74 -5.88 -0.04
CA ALA A 92 14.08 -7.02 0.79
C ALA A 92 14.87 -6.48 1.98
N SER A 93 14.37 -6.65 3.20
CA SER A 93 15.19 -6.50 4.38
C SER A 93 16.38 -7.43 4.16
N SER A 94 17.60 -6.89 4.09
CA SER A 94 18.77 -7.76 4.08
C SER A 94 18.64 -8.67 5.30
N LEU A 95 18.48 -9.97 5.11
CA LEU A 95 18.77 -10.89 6.20
C LEU A 95 20.22 -10.60 6.57
N LYS A 96 20.42 -9.95 7.72
CA LYS A 96 21.72 -9.96 8.35
C LYS A 96 21.97 -11.44 8.64
N GLU A 97 22.80 -12.08 7.84
CA GLU A 97 23.39 -13.37 8.14
C GLU A 97 24.03 -13.25 9.53
N LYS A 98 23.28 -13.67 10.55
CA LYS A 98 23.87 -13.95 11.85
C LYS A 98 24.70 -15.21 11.62
N LYS A 99 25.98 -15.03 11.29
CA LYS A 99 27.01 -16.06 11.52
C LYS A 99 27.01 -16.37 13.01
N ALA A 100 26.18 -17.32 13.41
CA ALA A 100 26.12 -17.87 14.75
C ALA A 100 25.66 -19.33 14.65
N VAL A 101 26.57 -20.19 14.19
CA VAL A 101 26.66 -21.53 14.78
C VAL A 101 28.13 -21.82 15.03
N LYS A 102 28.54 -21.37 16.21
CA LYS A 102 29.74 -21.79 16.91
C LYS A 102 29.44 -23.19 17.46
N GLY A 103 30.14 -24.21 16.97
CA GLY A 103 30.43 -25.46 17.67
C GLY A 103 29.30 -26.46 17.95
N TRP A 104 29.24 -27.55 17.16
CA TRP A 104 29.10 -28.95 17.61
C TRP A 104 29.22 -29.91 16.39
N ARG A 105 30.37 -30.58 16.21
CA ARG A 105 30.77 -31.97 16.58
C ARG A 105 30.28 -33.07 15.64
N GLY A 106 31.25 -33.76 15.01
CA GLY A 106 31.07 -35.10 14.42
C GLY A 106 32.12 -35.45 13.37
N ASN A 107 33.38 -35.71 13.75
CA ASN A 107 34.30 -36.42 12.85
C ASN A 107 34.04 -37.92 13.01
N LEU A 108 33.52 -38.54 11.97
CA LEU A 108 33.42 -39.99 11.81
C LEU A 108 34.83 -40.51 11.54
N ALA A 109 35.37 -41.32 12.46
CA ALA A 109 36.59 -42.07 12.24
C ALA A 109 36.26 -43.33 11.44
N ILE A 110 36.86 -43.50 10.26
CA ILE A 110 37.17 -44.81 9.69
C ILE A 110 38.53 -44.66 9.00
N SER A 111 39.57 -45.20 9.63
CA SER A 111 40.83 -45.54 8.96
C SER A 111 40.80 -47.05 8.67
N ASN A 112 41.28 -47.43 7.48
CA ASN A 112 41.80 -48.78 7.24
C ASN A 112 43.15 -48.96 7.95
#